data_AF-A0A8H7UR18-F1
#
_entry.id   AF-A0A8H7UR18-F1
#
_cell.length_a   1.000
_cell.length_b   1.000
_cell.length_c   1.000
_cell.angle_alpha   90.00
_cell.angle_beta   90.00
_cell.angle_gamma   90.00
#
_symmetry.space_group_name_H-M   'P 1'
#
loop_
_entity.id
_entity.type
_entity.pdbx_description
1 polymer ?
#
loop_
_entity_poly.entity_id
_entity_poly.type
_entity_poly.pdbx_seq_one_letter_code
_entity_poly.pdbx_strand_id
1 'polypeptide(L)'
;MSSFTINPRVILCSLIFTKLAFDRICNLASLVNPSADPQAPILDVFEYSHPSSGDEIYKMISSYGPKGRQAYLSLSLFDTGFVLIRVIPLCVFAQWAYSKYPRIANPLIYFFAVASVWEVLENAMVWFVVKQFPRRYDGIASLLVYWISIKWFTLYVTVASLALGVLVGIYYSFHALLADSVLMDKDRTNPKPVVKRPVAAGGSAQRSKKAD
;
A
#
# COMPACT_ATOMS: atom_id res chain seq x y z
N MET A 1 20.71 14.61 -14.29
CA MET A 1 19.47 14.06 -13.69
C MET A 1 19.64 14.05 -12.18
N SER A 2 18.88 14.86 -11.45
CA SER A 2 18.87 14.85 -9.99
C SER A 2 18.28 13.52 -9.50
N SER A 3 19.08 12.70 -8.84
CA SER A 3 18.61 11.48 -8.16
C SER A 3 17.60 11.91 -7.08
N PHE A 4 16.32 11.69 -7.34
CA PHE A 4 15.27 11.95 -6.35
C PHE A 4 15.36 10.84 -5.31
N THR A 5 16.11 11.09 -4.23
CA THR A 5 16.14 10.20 -3.08
C THR A 5 14.79 10.30 -2.37
N ILE A 6 14.06 9.19 -2.29
CA ILE A 6 12.85 9.16 -1.48
C ILE A 6 13.25 9.44 -0.05
N ASN A 7 12.57 10.43 0.54
CA ASN A 7 12.84 10.81 1.91
C ASN A 7 12.50 9.61 2.83
N PRO A 8 13.46 9.08 3.62
CA PRO A 8 13.21 7.94 4.51
C PRO A 8 12.06 8.19 5.49
N ARG A 9 11.78 9.46 5.81
CA ARG A 9 10.63 9.86 6.62
C ARG A 9 9.30 9.51 5.97
N VAL A 10 9.20 9.57 4.64
CA VAL A 10 7.97 9.20 3.90
C VAL A 10 7.72 7.70 4.00
N ILE A 11 8.77 6.88 3.89
CA ILE A 11 8.66 5.43 4.05
C ILE A 11 8.23 5.09 5.47
N LEU A 12 8.92 5.62 6.49
CA LEU A 12 8.59 5.39 7.89
C LEU A 12 7.16 5.85 8.21
N CYS A 13 6.77 7.02 7.73
CA CYS A 13 5.42 7.56 7.88
C CYS A 13 4.37 6.63 7.27
N SER A 14 4.60 6.12 6.06
CA SER A 14 3.69 5.19 5.40
C SER A 14 3.52 3.87 6.16
N LEU A 15 4.60 3.33 6.75
CA LEU A 15 4.55 2.12 7.58
C LEU A 15 3.76 2.36 8.88
N ILE A 16 3.97 3.49 9.54
CA ILE A 16 3.23 3.88 10.75
C ILE A 16 1.74 4.01 10.44
N PHE A 17 1.38 4.72 9.36
CA PHE A 17 -0.02 4.87 8.95
C PHE A 17 -0.68 3.53 8.62
N THR A 18 0.03 2.64 7.92
CA THR A 18 -0.47 1.29 7.60
C THR A 18 -0.73 0.49 8.87
N LYS A 19 0.21 0.51 9.82
CA LYS A 19 0.05 -0.17 11.12
C LYS A 19 -1.11 0.40 11.92
N LEU A 20 -1.23 1.72 12.02
CA LEU A 20 -2.33 2.38 12.72
C LEU A 20 -3.68 2.04 12.08
N ALA A 21 -3.76 2.01 10.74
CA ALA A 21 -4.96 1.60 10.04
C ALA A 21 -5.31 0.14 10.35
N PHE A 22 -4.32 -0.76 10.27
CA PHE A 22 -4.49 -2.18 10.58
C PHE A 22 -4.98 -2.40 12.02
N ASP A 23 -4.34 -1.79 13.01
CA ASP A 23 -4.77 -1.88 14.41
C ASP A 23 -6.21 -1.39 14.59
N ARG A 24 -6.57 -0.29 13.93
CA ARG A 24 -7.94 0.24 14.01
C ARG A 24 -8.95 -0.72 13.39
N ILE A 25 -8.61 -1.35 12.26
CA ILE A 25 -9.44 -2.37 11.62
C ILE A 25 -9.59 -3.59 12.52
N CYS A 26 -8.52 -4.10 13.11
CA CYS A 26 -8.59 -5.24 14.04
C CYS A 26 -9.45 -4.93 15.27
N ASN A 27 -9.28 -3.74 15.85
CA ASN A 27 -10.09 -3.29 17.00
C ASN A 27 -11.56 -3.05 16.64
N LEU A 28 -11.84 -2.59 15.42
CA LEU A 28 -13.21 -2.40 14.95
C LEU A 28 -13.87 -3.74 14.59
N ALA A 29 -13.12 -4.68 14.00
CA ALA A 29 -13.59 -6.02 13.73
C ALA A 29 -14.00 -6.74 15.03
N SER A 30 -13.24 -6.58 16.12
CA SER A 30 -13.60 -7.15 17.43
C SER A 30 -14.80 -6.46 18.07
N LEU A 31 -14.96 -5.14 17.90
CA LEU A 31 -16.15 -4.40 18.35
C LEU A 31 -17.42 -4.75 17.58
N VAL A 32 -17.30 -5.00 16.28
CA VAL A 32 -18.42 -5.34 15.40
C VAL A 32 -18.87 -6.79 15.65
N ASN A 33 -17.99 -7.66 16.13
CA ASN A 33 -18.32 -9.03 16.49
C ASN A 33 -17.86 -9.39 17.91
N PRO A 34 -18.48 -8.80 18.96
CA PRO A 34 -18.10 -9.04 20.35
C PRO A 34 -18.46 -10.46 20.83
N SER A 35 -19.24 -11.19 20.02
CA SER A 35 -19.68 -12.57 20.26
C SER A 35 -18.97 -13.57 19.36
N ALA A 36 -17.94 -13.15 18.62
CA ALA A 36 -17.09 -14.09 17.89
C ALA A 36 -16.43 -14.99 18.93
N ASP A 37 -16.90 -16.22 19.05
CA ASP A 37 -16.19 -17.23 19.81
C ASP A 37 -14.77 -17.32 19.21
N PRO A 38 -13.69 -17.10 19.99
CA PRO A 38 -12.33 -17.21 19.49
C PRO A 38 -12.01 -18.59 18.91
N GLN A 39 -12.84 -19.60 19.19
CA GLN A 39 -12.79 -20.94 18.62
C GLN A 39 -13.82 -21.19 17.51
N ALA A 40 -14.80 -20.31 17.31
CA ALA A 40 -15.65 -20.42 16.13
C ALA A 40 -14.76 -20.25 14.89
N PRO A 41 -14.97 -21.08 13.84
CA PRO A 41 -14.27 -20.89 12.59
C PRO A 41 -14.45 -19.43 12.20
N ILE A 42 -13.34 -18.71 12.16
CA ILE A 42 -13.23 -17.30 11.80
C ILE A 42 -14.29 -17.07 10.73
N LEU A 43 -15.26 -16.18 11.01
CA LEU A 43 -16.38 -15.87 10.15
C LEU A 43 -15.89 -16.00 8.71
N ASP A 44 -16.38 -17.01 7.97
CA ASP A 44 -15.87 -17.35 6.65
C ASP A 44 -16.26 -16.21 5.71
N VAL A 45 -15.47 -15.13 5.76
CA VAL A 45 -15.70 -13.88 5.07
C VAL A 45 -15.69 -14.24 3.60
N PHE A 46 -16.63 -13.71 2.81
CA PHE A 46 -16.69 -13.81 1.35
C PHE A 46 -15.34 -13.79 0.64
N GLU A 47 -14.37 -13.09 1.23
CA GLU A 47 -13.01 -13.03 0.76
C GLU A 47 -12.38 -14.42 0.59
N TYR A 48 -12.57 -15.36 1.52
CA TYR A 48 -11.88 -16.66 1.51
C TYR A 48 -12.59 -17.75 0.70
N SER A 49 -13.89 -17.62 0.44
CA SER A 49 -14.70 -18.69 -0.11
C SER A 49 -14.72 -18.79 -1.65
N HIS A 50 -14.01 -17.91 -2.36
CA HIS A 50 -13.87 -17.90 -3.83
C HIS A 50 -15.14 -18.37 -4.58
N PRO A 51 -16.30 -17.69 -4.40
CA PRO A 51 -17.55 -18.12 -5.00
C PRO A 51 -17.42 -18.14 -6.53
N SER A 52 -17.89 -19.23 -7.13
CA SER A 52 -17.88 -19.47 -8.57
C SER A 52 -19.17 -19.03 -9.26
N SER A 53 -20.25 -18.80 -8.49
CA SER A 53 -21.56 -18.43 -9.01
C SER A 53 -22.32 -17.45 -8.11
N GLY A 54 -23.28 -16.72 -8.67
CA GLY A 54 -24.16 -15.83 -7.90
C GLY A 54 -25.03 -16.56 -6.87
N ASP A 55 -25.38 -17.83 -7.11
CA ASP A 55 -26.11 -18.65 -6.14
C ASP A 55 -25.27 -18.94 -4.89
N GLU A 56 -23.96 -19.19 -5.05
CA GLU A 56 -23.05 -19.40 -3.93
C GLU A 56 -22.92 -18.15 -3.06
N ILE A 57 -22.90 -16.96 -3.68
CA ILE A 57 -22.95 -15.67 -2.98
C ILE A 57 -24.18 -15.59 -2.08
N TYR A 58 -25.38 -15.88 -2.62
CA TYR A 58 -26.61 -15.82 -1.82
C TYR A 58 -26.69 -16.91 -0.77
N LYS A 59 -26.22 -18.12 -1.07
CA LYS A 59 -26.12 -19.22 -0.11
C LYS A 59 -25.26 -18.81 1.09
N MET A 60 -24.15 -18.15 0.85
CA MET A 60 -23.28 -17.64 1.92
C MET A 60 -23.88 -16.45 2.69
N ILE A 61 -24.52 -15.49 2.03
CA ILE A 61 -25.21 -14.38 2.73
C ILE A 61 -26.34 -14.91 3.63
N SER A 62 -27.02 -15.96 3.17
CA SER A 62 -28.09 -16.58 3.93
C SER A 62 -27.58 -17.25 5.20
N SER A 63 -26.37 -17.84 5.19
CA SER A 63 -25.79 -18.55 6.34
C SER A 63 -25.34 -17.61 7.46
N TYR A 64 -24.98 -16.35 7.16
CA TYR A 64 -24.53 -15.38 8.17
C TYR A 64 -25.60 -14.92 9.18
N GLY A 65 -26.89 -15.14 8.89
CA GLY A 65 -27.99 -14.62 9.71
C GLY A 65 -28.05 -13.08 9.76
N PRO A 66 -29.04 -12.50 10.46
CA PRO A 66 -29.23 -11.04 10.48
C PRO A 66 -28.07 -10.25 11.08
N LYS A 67 -27.50 -10.72 12.21
CA LYS A 67 -26.37 -10.07 12.88
C LYS A 67 -25.09 -10.17 12.07
N GLY A 68 -24.80 -11.35 11.48
CA GLY A 68 -23.60 -11.54 10.67
C GLY A 68 -23.61 -10.65 9.42
N ARG A 69 -24.76 -10.46 8.78
CA ARG A 69 -24.89 -9.51 7.66
C ARG A 69 -24.60 -8.06 8.06
N GLN A 70 -25.08 -7.60 9.22
CA GLN A 70 -24.78 -6.25 9.71
C GLN A 70 -23.30 -6.07 10.04
N ALA A 71 -22.68 -7.09 10.64
CA ALA A 71 -21.25 -7.11 10.89
C ALA A 71 -20.46 -7.03 9.58
N TYR A 72 -20.88 -7.81 8.58
CA TYR A 72 -20.28 -7.83 7.25
C TYR A 72 -20.32 -6.45 6.57
N LEU A 73 -21.45 -5.74 6.64
CA LEU A 73 -21.56 -4.38 6.08
C LEU A 73 -20.55 -3.40 6.69
N SER A 74 -20.29 -3.55 8.00
CA SER A 74 -19.29 -2.73 8.70
C SER A 74 -17.89 -3.10 8.24
N LEU A 75 -17.60 -4.41 8.12
CA LEU A 75 -16.32 -4.91 7.62
C LEU A 75 -16.01 -4.40 6.21
N SER A 76 -16.95 -4.45 5.26
CA SER A 76 -16.74 -3.92 3.89
C SER A 76 -16.39 -2.43 3.87
N LEU A 77 -16.96 -1.63 4.79
CA LEU A 77 -16.61 -0.22 4.90
C LEU A 77 -15.18 -0.04 5.43
N PHE A 78 -14.77 -0.85 6.40
CA PHE A 78 -13.41 -0.84 6.91
C PHE A 78 -12.39 -1.31 5.88
N ASP A 79 -12.71 -2.37 5.14
CA ASP A 79 -11.84 -2.86 4.06
C ASP A 79 -11.65 -1.79 2.98
N THR A 80 -12.71 -1.07 2.61
CA THR A 80 -12.61 0.10 1.71
C THR A 80 -11.60 1.14 2.24
N GLY A 81 -11.68 1.49 3.52
CA GLY A 81 -10.73 2.40 4.15
C GLY A 81 -9.29 1.85 4.17
N PHE A 82 -9.14 0.56 4.43
CA PHE A 82 -7.85 -0.12 4.42
C PHE A 82 -7.19 -0.06 3.05
N VAL A 83 -7.93 -0.42 2.00
CA VAL A 83 -7.47 -0.42 0.61
C VAL A 83 -6.94 0.97 0.22
N LEU A 84 -7.69 2.02 0.55
CA LEU A 84 -7.30 3.40 0.25
C LEU A 84 -6.05 3.84 1.02
N ILE A 85 -5.84 3.37 2.24
CA ILE A 85 -4.64 3.69 3.01
C ILE A 85 -3.44 2.87 2.50
N ARG A 86 -3.67 1.59 2.15
CA ARG A 86 -2.65 0.65 1.67
C ARG A 86 -2.06 1.06 0.33
N VAL A 87 -2.78 1.74 -0.55
CA VAL A 87 -2.25 2.14 -1.86
C VAL A 87 -1.06 3.10 -1.73
N ILE A 88 -1.03 3.94 -0.70
CA ILE A 88 0.02 4.95 -0.48
C ILE A 88 1.41 4.29 -0.28
N PRO A 89 1.63 3.41 0.72
CA PRO A 89 2.91 2.72 0.88
C PRO A 89 3.29 1.88 -0.34
N LEU A 90 2.32 1.26 -1.04
CA LEU A 90 2.60 0.49 -2.26
C LEU A 90 3.16 1.39 -3.38
N CYS A 91 2.56 2.57 -3.58
CA CYS A 91 3.06 3.56 -4.55
C CYS A 91 4.43 4.11 -4.16
N VAL A 92 4.66 4.39 -2.88
CA VAL A 92 5.99 4.82 -2.38
C VAL A 92 7.02 3.73 -2.59
N PHE A 93 6.67 2.47 -2.33
CA PHE A 93 7.54 1.32 -2.56
C PHE A 93 7.87 1.15 -4.05
N ALA A 94 6.87 1.22 -4.95
CA ALA A 94 7.13 1.16 -6.39
C ALA A 94 8.04 2.30 -6.85
N GLN A 95 7.85 3.52 -6.34
CA GLN A 95 8.72 4.64 -6.66
C GLN A 95 10.15 4.41 -6.15
N TRP A 96 10.32 3.75 -5.00
CA TRP A 96 11.62 3.42 -4.42
C TRP A 96 12.35 2.36 -5.24
N ALA A 97 11.70 1.21 -5.44
CA ALA A 97 12.27 0.04 -6.11
C ALA A 97 12.72 0.38 -7.54
N TYR A 98 11.97 1.23 -8.25
CA TYR A 98 12.23 1.60 -9.64
C TYR A 98 12.75 3.04 -9.79
N SER A 99 13.29 3.63 -8.73
CA SER A 99 13.82 5.01 -8.74
C SER A 99 14.93 5.26 -9.78
N LYS A 100 15.65 4.21 -10.17
CA LYS A 100 16.72 4.24 -11.20
C LYS A 100 16.20 4.04 -12.62
N TYR A 101 14.92 3.66 -12.79
CA TYR A 101 14.30 3.45 -14.09
C TYR A 101 13.64 4.75 -14.60
N PRO A 102 13.56 5.00 -15.93
CA PRO A 102 12.90 6.17 -16.47
C PRO A 102 11.44 6.28 -16.00
N ARG A 103 11.00 7.49 -15.59
CA ARG A 103 9.70 7.73 -14.93
C ARG A 103 8.48 7.25 -15.72
N ILE A 104 8.53 7.34 -17.05
CA ILE A 104 7.47 6.86 -17.95
C ILE A 104 7.31 5.33 -17.85
N ALA A 105 8.31 4.63 -17.34
CA ALA A 105 8.37 3.18 -17.23
C ALA A 105 8.14 2.65 -15.80
N ASN A 106 7.47 3.39 -14.91
CA ASN A 106 7.01 2.82 -13.62
C ASN A 106 5.49 2.53 -13.64
N PRO A 107 5.03 1.53 -14.42
CA PRO A 107 3.61 1.20 -14.54
C PRO A 107 3.00 0.71 -13.22
N LEU A 108 3.82 0.32 -12.24
CA LEU A 108 3.35 -0.23 -10.97
C LEU A 108 2.57 0.77 -10.12
N ILE A 109 2.93 2.06 -10.17
CA ILE A 109 2.18 3.09 -9.43
C ILE A 109 0.74 3.18 -9.96
N TYR A 110 0.58 3.20 -11.29
CA TYR A 110 -0.73 3.21 -11.93
C TYR A 110 -1.47 1.89 -11.69
N PHE A 111 -0.76 0.77 -11.77
CA PHE A 111 -1.33 -0.54 -11.48
C PHE A 111 -1.91 -0.59 -10.06
N PHE A 112 -1.16 -0.17 -9.03
CA PHE A 112 -1.66 -0.17 -7.65
C PHE A 112 -2.85 0.77 -7.47
N ALA A 113 -2.83 1.96 -8.07
CA ALA A 113 -3.98 2.86 -8.04
C ALA A 113 -5.23 2.24 -8.67
N VAL A 114 -5.10 1.63 -9.85
CA VAL A 114 -6.21 0.96 -10.56
C VAL A 114 -6.69 -0.28 -9.79
N ALA A 115 -5.78 -1.08 -9.24
CA ALA A 115 -6.14 -2.24 -8.42
C ALA A 115 -6.97 -1.83 -7.20
N SER A 116 -6.61 -0.73 -6.53
CA SER A 116 -7.41 -0.21 -5.41
C SER A 116 -8.81 0.23 -5.84
N VAL A 117 -8.98 0.79 -7.04
CA VAL A 117 -10.33 1.11 -7.56
C VAL A 117 -11.16 -0.16 -7.71
N TRP A 118 -10.58 -1.26 -8.20
CA TRP A 118 -11.28 -2.54 -8.33
C TRP A 118 -11.71 -3.13 -6.99
N GLU A 119 -10.85 -3.06 -5.97
CA GLU A 119 -11.19 -3.51 -4.62
C GLU A 119 -12.29 -2.65 -3.96
N VAL A 120 -12.28 -1.34 -4.19
CA VAL A 120 -13.36 -0.46 -3.70
C VAL A 120 -14.69 -0.78 -4.40
N LEU A 121 -14.67 -1.05 -5.70
CA LEU A 121 -15.87 -1.44 -6.46
C LEU A 121 -16.41 -2.80 -6.02
N GLU A 122 -15.54 -3.77 -5.77
CA GLU A 122 -15.91 -5.08 -5.21
C GLU A 122 -16.61 -4.91 -3.86
N ASN A 123 -15.99 -4.17 -2.93
CA ASN A 123 -16.57 -3.87 -1.63
C ASN A 123 -17.93 -3.16 -1.72
N ALA A 124 -18.09 -2.22 -2.66
CA ALA A 124 -19.36 -1.53 -2.89
C ALA A 124 -20.45 -2.50 -3.39
N MET A 125 -20.10 -3.45 -4.26
CA MET A 125 -21.03 -4.47 -4.73
C MET A 125 -21.41 -5.47 -3.65
N VAL A 126 -20.46 -5.94 -2.84
CA VAL A 126 -20.77 -6.80 -1.70
C VAL A 126 -21.71 -6.07 -0.73
N TRP A 127 -21.39 -4.83 -0.40
CA TRP A 127 -22.23 -4.01 0.47
C TRP A 127 -23.66 -3.89 -0.09
N PHE A 128 -23.80 -3.65 -1.40
CA PHE A 128 -25.10 -3.59 -2.06
C PHE A 128 -25.86 -4.92 -1.95
N VAL A 129 -25.24 -6.04 -2.31
CA VAL A 129 -25.90 -7.36 -2.30
C VAL A 129 -26.33 -7.75 -0.88
N VAL A 130 -25.47 -7.53 0.13
CA VAL A 130 -25.80 -7.81 1.53
C VAL A 130 -26.93 -6.91 2.03
N LYS A 131 -26.93 -5.62 1.68
CA LYS A 131 -27.97 -4.68 2.11
C LYS A 131 -29.33 -4.95 1.50
N GLN A 132 -29.36 -5.49 0.28
CA GLN A 132 -30.60 -5.83 -0.42
C GLN A 132 -31.19 -7.19 -0.03
N PHE A 133 -30.43 -8.03 0.66
CA PHE A 133 -30.91 -9.34 1.10
C PHE A 133 -32.18 -9.21 1.97
N PRO A 134 -33.25 -10.01 1.74
CA PRO A 134 -33.29 -11.25 0.95
C PRO A 134 -33.61 -11.08 -0.55
N ARG A 135 -33.79 -9.84 -1.05
CA ARG A 135 -34.06 -9.63 -2.47
C ARG A 135 -32.83 -10.00 -3.30
N ARG A 136 -33.03 -10.90 -4.26
CA ARG A 136 -31.98 -11.35 -5.18
C ARG A 136 -31.90 -10.46 -6.43
N TYR A 137 -30.68 -10.24 -6.88
CA TYR A 137 -30.29 -9.50 -8.06
C TYR A 137 -29.18 -10.30 -8.76
N ASP A 138 -29.57 -11.35 -9.48
CA ASP A 138 -28.62 -12.35 -9.98
C ASP A 138 -27.57 -11.76 -10.94
N GLY A 139 -27.92 -10.73 -11.73
CA GLY A 139 -26.96 -10.03 -12.56
C GLY A 139 -25.85 -9.33 -11.77
N ILE A 140 -26.17 -8.74 -10.62
CA ILE A 140 -25.19 -8.07 -9.75
C ILE A 140 -24.36 -9.10 -9.01
N ALA A 141 -24.97 -10.22 -8.55
CA ALA A 141 -24.24 -11.31 -7.92
C ALA A 141 -23.24 -11.96 -8.88
N SER A 142 -23.62 -12.24 -10.12
CA SER A 142 -22.70 -12.76 -11.13
C SER A 142 -21.57 -11.78 -11.46
N LEU A 143 -21.88 -10.48 -11.51
CA LEU A 143 -20.85 -9.45 -11.69
C LEU A 143 -19.89 -9.38 -10.48
N LEU A 144 -20.40 -9.57 -9.27
CA LEU A 144 -19.59 -9.63 -8.05
C LEU A 144 -18.61 -10.81 -8.06
N VAL A 145 -19.00 -11.99 -8.55
CA VAL A 145 -18.06 -13.12 -8.75
C VAL A 145 -16.85 -12.71 -9.61
N TYR A 146 -17.11 -11.96 -10.68
CA TYR A 146 -16.06 -11.47 -11.56
C TYR A 146 -15.13 -10.48 -10.85
N TRP A 147 -15.68 -9.55 -10.06
CA TRP A 147 -14.88 -8.61 -9.27
C TRP A 147 -14.03 -9.29 -8.20
N ILE A 148 -14.59 -10.28 -7.51
CA ILE A 148 -13.84 -11.10 -6.53
C ILE A 148 -12.66 -11.80 -7.24
N SER A 149 -12.89 -12.34 -8.44
CA SER A 149 -11.82 -12.97 -9.24
C SER A 149 -10.72 -11.98 -9.63
N ILE A 150 -11.09 -10.75 -10.05
CA ILE A 150 -10.13 -9.68 -10.35
C ILE A 150 -9.35 -9.30 -9.08
N LYS A 151 -10.02 -9.14 -7.94
CA LYS A 151 -9.38 -8.80 -6.65
C LYS A 151 -8.27 -9.80 -6.32
N TRP A 152 -8.58 -11.09 -6.37
CA TRP A 152 -7.59 -12.14 -6.12
C TRP A 152 -6.43 -12.13 -7.12
N PHE A 153 -6.72 -11.95 -8.41
CA PHE A 153 -5.68 -11.77 -9.41
C PHE A 153 -4.78 -10.56 -9.12
N THR A 154 -5.37 -9.39 -8.82
CA THR A 154 -4.60 -8.18 -8.49
C THR A 154 -3.80 -8.32 -7.21
N LEU A 155 -4.28 -9.10 -6.23
CA LEU A 155 -3.54 -9.43 -5.01
C LEU A 155 -2.28 -10.24 -5.35
N TYR A 156 -2.40 -11.29 -6.18
CA TYR A 156 -1.24 -12.09 -6.60
C TYR A 156 -0.22 -11.26 -7.38
N VAL A 157 -0.68 -10.43 -8.31
CA VAL A 157 0.21 -9.53 -9.07
C VAL A 157 0.88 -8.52 -8.14
N THR A 158 0.17 -8.00 -7.13
CA THR A 158 0.74 -7.09 -6.13
C THR A 158 1.84 -7.79 -5.32
N VAL A 159 1.58 -8.98 -4.79
CA VAL A 159 2.58 -9.77 -4.05
C VAL A 159 3.81 -10.08 -4.91
N ALA A 160 3.61 -10.51 -6.15
CA ALA A 160 4.69 -10.76 -7.10
C ALA A 160 5.51 -9.48 -7.39
N SER A 161 4.83 -8.35 -7.60
CA SER A 161 5.46 -7.04 -7.86
C SER A 161 6.27 -6.55 -6.65
N LEU A 162 5.79 -6.80 -5.43
CA LEU A 162 6.53 -6.50 -4.20
C LEU A 162 7.79 -7.35 -4.10
N ALA A 163 7.70 -8.65 -4.32
CA ALA A 163 8.84 -9.56 -4.31
C ALA A 163 9.91 -9.15 -5.35
N LEU A 164 9.48 -8.90 -6.59
CA LEU A 164 10.37 -8.41 -7.65
C LEU A 164 10.97 -7.04 -7.32
N GLY A 165 10.17 -6.12 -6.78
CA GLY A 165 10.64 -4.79 -6.37
C GLY A 165 11.71 -4.85 -5.29
N VAL A 166 11.60 -5.78 -4.32
CA VAL A 166 12.62 -6.00 -3.30
C VAL A 166 13.93 -6.50 -3.94
N LEU A 167 13.86 -7.50 -4.82
CA LEU A 167 15.03 -8.04 -5.51
C LEU A 167 15.75 -6.96 -6.34
N VAL A 168 14.98 -6.19 -7.11
CA VAL A 168 15.48 -5.09 -7.93
C VAL A 168 16.11 -3.99 -7.06
N GLY A 169 15.43 -3.59 -5.98
CA GLY A 169 15.92 -2.58 -5.04
C GLY A 169 17.23 -3.00 -4.38
N ILE A 170 17.33 -4.25 -3.93
CA ILE A 170 18.56 -4.82 -3.36
C ILE A 170 19.68 -4.81 -4.39
N TYR A 171 19.44 -5.35 -5.60
CA TYR A 171 20.43 -5.43 -6.67
C TYR A 171 21.06 -4.07 -6.99
N TYR A 172 20.24 -3.04 -7.25
CA TYR A 172 20.76 -1.71 -7.57
C TYR A 172 21.40 -1.01 -6.37
N SER A 173 20.93 -1.26 -5.15
CA SER A 173 21.55 -0.71 -3.94
C SER A 173 22.96 -1.28 -3.74
N PHE A 174 23.15 -2.59 -3.92
CA PHE A 174 24.47 -3.21 -3.87
C PHE A 174 25.41 -2.67 -4.96
N HIS A 175 24.94 -2.55 -6.19
CA HIS A 175 25.75 -1.98 -7.27
C HIS A 175 26.14 -0.52 -7.04
N ALA A 176 25.25 0.28 -6.45
CA ALA A 176 25.58 1.66 -6.07
C ALA A 176 26.67 1.71 -4.98
N LEU A 177 26.56 0.86 -3.95
CA LEU A 177 27.56 0.78 -2.88
C LEU A 177 28.94 0.35 -3.41
N LEU A 178 28.98 -0.59 -4.36
CA LEU A 178 30.23 -1.02 -5.00
C LEU A 178 30.83 0.08 -5.89
N ALA A 179 30.00 0.84 -6.61
CA ALA A 179 30.48 1.96 -7.41
C ALA A 179 31.09 3.06 -6.53
N ASP A 180 30.42 3.38 -5.42
CA ASP A 180 30.89 4.38 -4.45
C ASP A 180 32.19 3.92 -3.76
N SER A 181 32.33 2.64 -3.42
CA SER A 181 33.57 2.12 -2.82
C SER A 181 34.77 2.22 -3.78
N VAL A 182 34.57 1.92 -5.07
CA VAL A 182 35.62 2.04 -6.09
C VAL A 182 36.04 3.49 -6.29
N LEU A 183 35.09 4.43 -6.26
CA LEU A 183 35.40 5.86 -6.37
C LEU A 183 36.17 6.36 -5.15
N MET A 184 35.84 5.90 -3.94
CA MET A 184 36.58 6.26 -2.72
C MET A 184 38.04 5.79 -2.77
N ASP A 185 38.32 4.59 -3.28
CA ASP A 185 39.70 4.10 -3.43
C ASP A 185 40.49 4.91 -4.48
N LYS A 186 39.81 5.36 -5.55
CA LYS A 186 40.42 6.23 -6.56
C LYS A 186 40.80 7.61 -6.00
N ASP A 187 39.94 8.19 -5.16
CA ASP A 187 40.21 9.45 -4.48
C ASP A 187 41.31 9.31 -3.41
N ARG A 188 41.45 8.12 -2.80
CA ARG A 188 42.52 7.81 -1.84
C ARG A 188 43.89 7.65 -2.52
N THR A 189 43.92 7.07 -3.72
CA THR A 189 45.15 6.85 -4.49
C THR A 189 45.62 8.09 -5.26
N ASN A 190 44.69 8.96 -5.67
CA ASN A 190 45.00 10.22 -6.34
C ASN A 190 44.39 11.40 -5.58
N PRO A 191 44.96 11.79 -4.42
CA PRO A 191 44.47 12.93 -3.68
C PRO A 191 44.57 14.17 -4.57
N LYS A 192 43.41 14.74 -4.93
CA LYS A 192 43.39 16.02 -5.66
C LYS A 192 44.17 17.05 -4.83
N PRO A 193 45.09 17.81 -5.45
CA PRO A 193 45.82 18.84 -4.74
C PRO A 193 44.79 19.73 -4.05
N VAL A 194 44.94 19.89 -2.72
CA VAL A 194 44.05 20.74 -1.93
C VAL A 194 44.16 22.13 -2.52
N VAL A 195 43.19 22.49 -3.38
CA VAL A 195 43.04 23.86 -3.85
C VAL A 195 42.71 24.63 -2.60
N LYS A 196 43.73 25.28 -2.02
CA LYS A 196 43.56 26.24 -0.94
C LYS A 196 42.57 27.25 -1.48
N ARG A 197 41.29 27.11 -1.13
CA ARG A 197 40.34 28.18 -1.37
C ARG A 197 40.96 29.39 -0.72
N PRO A 198 41.21 30.48 -1.46
CA PRO A 198 41.67 31.71 -0.83
C PRO A 198 40.63 31.98 0.25
N VAL A 199 41.09 31.97 1.50
CA VAL A 199 40.30 32.43 2.64
C VAL A 199 39.96 33.85 2.25
N ALA A 200 38.74 34.06 1.75
CA ALA A 200 38.25 35.38 1.48
C ALA A 200 38.31 36.09 2.83
N ALA A 201 39.31 36.94 2.98
CA ALA A 201 39.44 37.89 4.07
C ALA A 201 38.30 38.92 3.90
N GLY A 202 37.08 38.47 4.15
CA GLY A 202 35.88 39.29 4.27
C GLY A 202 35.22 38.79 5.55
N GLY A 203 35.26 39.51 6.65
CA GLY A 203 35.10 40.94 6.75
C GLY A 203 34.20 41.09 7.97
N SER A 204 34.85 41.31 9.11
CA SER A 204 34.24 41.72 10.37
C SER A 204 33.62 43.11 10.20
N ALA A 205 32.54 43.22 9.43
CA ALA A 205 31.75 44.43 9.31
C ALA A 205 30.58 44.37 10.31
N GLN A 206 30.85 44.95 11.48
CA GLN A 206 29.93 45.69 12.34
C GLN A 206 28.43 45.46 12.11
N ARG A 207 27.80 44.70 13.02
CA ARG A 207 26.39 44.92 13.35
C ARG A 207 26.32 45.78 14.61
N SER A 208 26.43 47.09 14.39
CA SER A 208 26.18 48.10 15.41
C SER A 208 24.71 48.02 15.84
N LYS A 209 24.51 48.05 17.16
CA LYS A 209 23.23 48.22 17.83
C LYS A 209 22.53 49.49 17.32
N LYS A 210 21.23 49.40 17.06
CA LYS A 210 20.31 50.48 17.40
C LYS A 210 19.07 49.88 18.05
N ALA A 211 18.95 50.16 19.33
CA ALA A 211 17.68 50.23 20.03
C ALA A 211 16.90 51.41 19.44
N ASP A 212 15.62 51.19 19.15
CA ASP A 212 14.48 51.93 19.71
C ASP A 212 13.19 51.19 19.34
#